data_AF-A0A843EQ41-F1
#
_entry.id   AF-A0A843EQ41-F1
#
_cell.length_a   1.000
_cell.length_b   1.000
_cell.length_c   1.000
_cell.angle_alpha   90.00
_cell.angle_beta   90.00
_cell.angle_gamma   90.00
#
_symmetry.space_group_name_H-M   'P 1'
#
loop_
_entity.id
_entity.type
_entity.pdbx_description
1 polymer ?
#
loop_
_entity_poly.entity_id
_entity_poly.type
_entity_poly.pdbx_seq_one_letter_code
_entity_poly.pdbx_strand_id
1 'polypeptide(L)' 'ADLEAGMEKIIEEEDLDLFMLLITDIVNSNSQVIALGKDAALVEKAYGVKLEDNTVLLEGVVSRKKQVVPIMTENA' A
#
# COMPACT_ATOMS: atom_id res chain seq x y z
N ALA A 1 4.77 13.26 5.91
CA ALA A 1 5.05 14.52 5.21
C ALA A 1 5.98 14.33 4.02
N ASP A 2 7.31 14.17 4.18
CA ASP A 2 8.22 14.15 3.01
C ASP A 2 8.02 12.95 2.07
N LEU A 3 7.74 11.76 2.63
CA LEU A 3 7.48 10.56 1.82
C LEU A 3 6.18 10.66 1.03
N GLU A 4 5.11 11.16 1.65
CA GLU A 4 3.80 11.31 1.02
C GLU A 4 3.86 12.36 -0.09
N ALA A 5 4.51 13.50 0.15
CA ALA A 5 4.72 14.52 -0.89
C ALA A 5 5.51 13.97 -2.09
N GLY A 6 6.51 13.12 -1.85
CA GLY A 6 7.25 12.43 -2.90
C GLY A 6 6.38 11.43 -3.67
N MET A 7 5.52 10.69 -2.97
CA MET A 7 4.59 9.73 -3.58
C MET A 7 3.50 10.44 -4.41
N GLU A 8 2.90 11.52 -3.89
CA GLU A 8 1.92 12.34 -4.60
C GLU A 8 2.51 12.92 -5.88
N LYS A 9 3.75 13.41 -5.82
CA LYS A 9 4.44 13.90 -7.02
C LYS A 9 4.60 12.81 -8.08
N ILE A 10 4.97 11.58 -7.69
CA ILE A 10 5.09 10.46 -8.63
C ILE A 10 3.71 10.05 -9.18
N ILE A 11 2.68 10.06 -8.34
CA ILE A 11 1.30 9.80 -8.76
C ILE A 11 0.87 10.79 -9.86
N GLU A 12 1.18 12.07 -9.68
CA GLU A 12 0.86 13.11 -10.67
C GLU A 12 1.73 13.03 -11.93
N GLU A 13 3.02 12.73 -11.81
CA GLU A 13 3.95 12.63 -12.94
C GLU A 13 3.67 11.41 -13.84
N GLU A 14 3.26 10.29 -13.25
CA GLU A 14 3.05 9.01 -13.95
C GLU A 14 1.55 8.67 -14.14
N ASP A 15 0.64 9.56 -13.72
CA ASP A 15 -0.83 9.38 -13.74
C ASP A 15 -1.28 8.03 -13.14
N LEU A 16 -0.83 7.75 -11.92
CA LEU A 16 -1.10 6.48 -11.25
C LEU A 16 -2.38 6.55 -10.41
N ASP A 17 -3.28 5.59 -10.58
CA ASP A 17 -4.51 5.52 -9.77
C ASP A 17 -4.23 5.07 -8.31
N LEU A 18 -3.14 4.32 -8.10
CA LEU A 18 -2.71 3.83 -6.80
C LEU A 18 -1.18 3.71 -6.70
N PHE A 19 -0.62 4.27 -5.64
CA PHE A 19 0.76 4.07 -5.24
C PHE A 19 0.83 3.47 -3.83
N MET A 20 1.52 2.34 -3.69
CA MET A 20 1.72 1.67 -2.41
C MET A 20 3.20 1.58 -2.08
N LEU A 21 3.59 2.11 -0.93
CA LEU A 21 4.90 1.94 -0.35
C LEU A 21 4.82 0.86 0.74
N LEU A 22 5.60 -0.22 0.59
CA LEU A 22 5.69 -1.29 1.58
C LEU A 22 7.02 -1.21 2.32
N ILE A 23 6.95 -0.94 3.61
CA ILE A 23 8.07 -0.90 4.54
C ILE A 23 8.07 -2.22 5.30
N THR A 24 8.82 -3.20 4.79
CA THR A 24 8.89 -4.54 5.36
C THR A 24 9.96 -4.64 6.45
N ASP A 25 9.54 -4.98 7.66
CA ASP A 25 10.41 -5.42 8.75
C ASP A 25 10.81 -6.89 8.51
N ILE A 26 12.07 -7.09 8.13
CA ILE A 26 12.65 -8.41 7.85
C ILE A 26 12.89 -9.25 9.12
N VAL A 27 12.89 -8.62 10.31
CA VAL A 27 13.11 -9.30 11.59
C VAL A 27 11.79 -9.88 12.10
N ASN A 28 10.73 -9.06 12.09
CA ASN A 28 9.41 -9.46 12.56
C ASN A 28 8.50 -10.01 11.45
N SER A 29 8.93 -9.96 10.19
CA SER A 29 8.17 -10.42 9.02
C SER A 29 6.82 -9.71 8.83
N ASN A 30 6.76 -8.41 9.15
CA ASN A 30 5.57 -7.57 9.01
C ASN A 30 5.85 -6.45 8.00
N SER A 31 4.81 -5.89 7.38
CA SER A 31 4.98 -4.71 6.52
C SER A 31 4.06 -3.57 6.95
N GLN A 32 4.63 -2.40 7.20
CA GLN A 32 3.87 -1.17 7.21
C GLN A 32 3.64 -0.74 5.77
N VAL A 33 2.40 -0.46 5.41
CA VAL A 33 2.03 -0.02 4.06
C VAL A 33 1.53 1.40 4.12
N ILE A 34 1.98 2.24 3.20
CA ILE A 34 1.44 3.57 2.94
C ILE A 34 0.80 3.52 1.56
N ALA A 35 -0.49 3.80 1.47
CA ALA A 35 -1.26 3.76 0.23
C ALA A 35 -1.83 5.14 -0.08
N LEU A 36 -1.49 5.68 -1.25
CA LEU A 36 -1.95 6.97 -1.74
C LEU A 36 -2.49 6.83 -3.16
N GLY A 37 -3.43 7.69 -3.53
CA GLY A 37 -4.08 7.67 -4.84
C GLY A 37 -5.60 7.54 -4.75
N LYS A 38 -6.26 7.60 -5.90
CA LYS A 38 -7.74 7.55 -6.01
C LYS A 38 -8.28 6.20 -5.52
N ASP A 39 -7.55 5.13 -5.79
CA ASP A 39 -7.94 3.76 -5.44
C ASP A 39 -7.31 3.28 -4.12
N ALA A 40 -6.85 4.19 -3.25
CA ALA A 40 -6.31 3.81 -1.94
C ALA A 40 -7.33 3.01 -1.09
N ALA A 41 -8.62 3.32 -1.21
CA ALA A 41 -9.71 2.56 -0.56
C ALA A 41 -9.80 1.09 -1.02
N LEU A 42 -9.23 0.75 -2.19
CA LEU A 42 -9.14 -0.64 -2.63
C LEU A 42 -8.28 -1.48 -1.68
N VAL A 43 -7.22 -0.89 -1.12
CA VAL A 43 -6.33 -1.56 -0.16
C VAL A 43 -7.12 -1.94 1.11
N GLU A 44 -7.98 -1.06 1.60
CA GLU A 44 -8.86 -1.34 2.74
C GLU A 44 -9.77 -2.53 2.46
N LYS A 45 -10.40 -2.55 1.29
CA LYS A 45 -11.30 -3.63 0.85
C LYS A 45 -10.56 -4.95 0.66
N ALA A 46 -9.39 -4.92 0.02
CA ALA A 46 -8.64 -6.12 -0.36
C ALA A 46 -8.04 -6.84 0.86
N TYR A 47 -7.62 -6.09 1.88
CA TYR A 47 -7.07 -6.66 3.12
C TYR A 47 -8.07 -6.69 4.28
N GLY A 48 -9.26 -6.09 4.13
CA GLY A 48 -10.24 -5.98 5.21
C GLY A 48 -9.75 -5.13 6.39
N VAL A 49 -8.90 -4.15 6.10
CA VAL A 49 -8.24 -3.27 7.09
C VAL A 49 -8.72 -1.83 6.89
N LYS A 50 -8.45 -0.96 7.87
CA LYS A 50 -8.65 0.48 7.72
C LYS A 50 -7.31 1.19 7.58
N LEU A 51 -7.25 2.15 6.68
CA LEU A 51 -6.12 3.06 6.56
C LEU A 51 -6.26 4.14 7.64
N GLU A 52 -5.30 4.22 8.54
CA GLU A 52 -5.16 5.33 9.49
C GLU A 52 -4.01 6.22 9.00
N ASP A 53 -4.33 7.49 8.71
CA ASP A 53 -3.39 8.46 8.12
C ASP A 53 -2.72 7.94 6.82
N ASN A 54 -3.50 7.32 5.92
CA ASN A 54 -3.02 6.67 4.69
C ASN A 54 -2.05 5.50 4.90
N THR A 55 -1.92 5.03 6.15
CA THR A 55 -1.05 3.92 6.52
C THR A 55 -1.82 2.76 7.11
N VAL A 56 -1.28 1.55 6.95
CA VAL A 56 -1.81 0.35 7.60
C VAL A 56 -0.70 -0.62 7.91
N LEU A 57 -0.81 -1.33 9.02
CA LEU A 57 0.11 -2.41 9.36
C LEU A 57 -0.45 -3.73 8.82
N LEU A 58 0.29 -4.38 7.93
CA LEU A 58 -0.01 -5.72 7.43
C LEU A 58 0.92 -6.73 8.11
N GLU A 59 0.39 -7.41 9.12
CA GLU A 59 1.11 -8.45 9.84
C GLU A 59 1.30 -9.69 8.95
N GLY A 60 2.52 -10.24 8.92
CA GLY A 60 2.83 -11.43 8.11
C GLY A 60 2.90 -11.22 6.59
N VAL A 61 2.71 -9.99 6.10
CA VAL A 61 2.88 -9.65 4.68
C VAL A 61 4.33 -9.26 4.43
N VAL A 62 5.03 -10.05 3.61
CA VAL A 62 6.45 -9.82 3.23
C VAL A 62 6.70 -10.01 1.74
N SER A 63 5.76 -10.61 1.01
CA SER A 63 5.95 -11.00 -0.38
C SER A 63 5.02 -10.24 -1.32
N ARG A 64 5.58 -9.27 -2.05
CA ARG A 64 4.83 -8.53 -3.08
C ARG A 64 4.18 -9.45 -4.13
N LYS A 65 4.93 -10.43 -4.65
CA LYS A 65 4.44 -11.31 -5.74
C LYS A 65 3.32 -12.26 -5.32
N LYS A 66 3.32 -12.72 -4.07
CA LYS A 66 2.35 -13.73 -3.60
C LYS A 66 1.22 -13.14 -2.78
N GLN A 67 1.51 -12.11 -1.98
CA GLN A 67 0.57 -11.59 -0.99
C GLN A 67 -0.03 -10.26 -1.42
N VAL A 68 0.66 -9.47 -2.24
CA VAL A 68 0.19 -8.12 -2.60
C VAL A 68 -0.48 -8.07 -3.95
N VAL A 69 0.23 -8.48 -5.00
CA VAL A 69 -0.30 -8.38 -6.38
C VAL A 69 -1.59 -9.19 -6.54
N PRO A 70 -1.69 -10.48 -6.15
CA PRO A 70 -2.91 -11.25 -6.34
C PRO A 70 -4.10 -10.66 -5.60
N ILE A 71 -3.93 -10.30 -4.33
CA ILE A 71 -4.99 -9.72 -3.49
C ILE A 71 -5.53 -8.42 -4.09
N MET A 72 -4.63 -7.56 -4.57
CA MET A 72 -5.03 -6.29 -5.20
C MET A 72 -5.70 -6.51 -6.56
N THR A 73 -5.21 -7.44 -7.39
CA THR A 73 -5.82 -7.72 -8.71
C THR A 73 -7.15 -8.46 -8.62
N GLU A 74 -7.34 -9.33 -7.61
CA GLU A 74 -8.60 -10.07 -7.41
C GLU A 74 -9.71 -9.22 -6.80
N ASN A 75 -9.38 -8.12 -6.13
CA ASN A 75 -10.32 -7.24 -5.44
C ASN A 75 -10.51 -5.84 -6.09
N ALA A 76 -9.77 -5.56 -7.16
CA ALA A 76 -9.95 -4.42 -8.08
C ALA A 76 -11.28 -4.52 -8.84
#